data_AF-A0A930PI92-F1
#
_entry.id   AF-A0A930PI92-F1
#
_cell.length_a   1.000
_cell.length_b   1.000
_cell.length_c   1.000
_cell.angle_alpha   90.00
_cell.angle_beta   90.00
_cell.angle_gamma   90.00
#
_symmetry.space_group_name_H-M   'P 1'
#
loop_
_entity.id
_entity.type
_entity.pdbx_description
1 polymer ?
#
loop_
_entity_poly.entity_id
_entity_poly.type
_entity_poly.pdbx_seq_one_letter_code
_entity_poly.pdbx_strand_id
1 'polypeptide(L)'
;MSRFEYPEPYAVKLARQSVRDSLTSNGEQILVFAAYHPGDDGEGEERCDCYDDIYKEKPSYEGCINCYATTYRDFREIKRCWGIFTDTEYDDDYQSKKNGFYTKDRRKVQLEGKPFINSNDYIVRVSYWDDKTPLNVEGVYITDKVKRESLRTGQRYSQAYYDVVGQATTVTRLDEKHPMYKYPFLTTQFKDVSYK
;
A
#
# COMPACT_ATOMS: atom_id res chain seq x y z
N MET A 1 4.06 4.39 -27.55
CA MET A 1 5.06 3.30 -27.74
C MET A 1 4.60 2.12 -26.91
N SER A 2 4.42 0.93 -27.50
CA SER A 2 4.10 -0.27 -26.72
C SER A 2 5.27 -0.54 -25.77
N ARG A 3 4.97 -0.64 -24.47
CA ARG A 3 5.97 -0.99 -23.45
C ARG A 3 6.48 -2.39 -23.80
N PHE A 4 7.76 -2.53 -24.14
CA PHE A 4 8.35 -3.84 -24.40
C PHE A 4 8.44 -4.58 -23.06
N GLU A 5 7.45 -5.42 -22.77
CA GLU A 5 7.43 -6.23 -21.55
C GLU A 5 8.27 -7.48 -21.78
N TYR A 6 9.39 -7.56 -21.07
CA TYR A 6 10.19 -8.78 -21.07
C TYR A 6 9.37 -9.93 -20.48
N PRO A 7 9.36 -11.13 -21.10
CA PRO A 7 8.52 -12.24 -20.65
C PRO A 7 8.81 -12.58 -19.19
N GLU A 8 7.80 -12.59 -18.32
CA GLU A 8 8.01 -12.90 -16.91
C GLU A 8 8.56 -14.34 -16.77
N PRO A 9 9.69 -14.56 -16.07
CA PRO A 9 10.21 -15.90 -15.85
C PRO A 9 9.17 -16.77 -15.14
N TYR A 10 8.98 -18.01 -15.61
CA TYR A 10 7.98 -18.94 -15.06
C TYR A 10 8.07 -19.09 -13.54
N ALA A 11 9.29 -19.14 -13.00
CA ALA A 11 9.51 -19.28 -11.55
C ALA A 11 9.04 -18.05 -10.75
N VAL A 12 9.12 -16.83 -11.28
CA VAL A 12 8.57 -15.63 -10.63
C VAL A 12 7.04 -15.68 -10.63
N LYS A 13 6.46 -16.06 -11.77
CA LYS A 13 5.00 -16.23 -11.90
C LYS A 13 4.46 -17.28 -10.93
N LEU A 14 5.11 -18.45 -10.87
CA LEU A 14 4.74 -19.51 -9.96
C LEU A 14 4.88 -19.07 -8.50
N ALA A 15 5.99 -18.43 -8.13
CA ALA A 15 6.21 -17.95 -6.78
C ALA A 15 5.17 -16.90 -6.35
N ARG A 16 4.81 -15.96 -7.23
CA ARG A 16 3.71 -15.00 -7.00
C ARG A 16 2.39 -15.70 -6.75
N GLN A 17 2.06 -16.69 -7.59
CA GLN A 17 0.84 -17.47 -7.40
C GLN A 17 0.86 -18.19 -6.05
N SER A 18 1.97 -18.82 -5.67
CA SER A 18 2.10 -19.51 -4.39
C SER A 18 1.99 -18.57 -3.18
N VAL A 19 2.59 -17.37 -3.26
CA VAL A 19 2.44 -16.33 -2.24
C VAL A 19 0.97 -15.91 -2.14
N ARG A 20 0.32 -15.65 -3.28
CA ARG A 20 -1.09 -15.30 -3.33
C ARG A 20 -1.97 -16.41 -2.74
N ASP A 21 -1.76 -17.66 -3.13
CA ASP A 21 -2.53 -18.81 -2.65
C ASP A 21 -2.38 -18.98 -1.12
N SER A 22 -1.17 -18.75 -0.60
CA SER A 22 -0.91 -18.74 0.84
C SER A 22 -1.65 -17.61 1.55
N LEU A 23 -1.64 -16.40 0.98
CA LEU A 23 -2.34 -15.24 1.53
C LEU A 23 -3.86 -15.37 1.43
N THR A 24 -4.38 -15.97 0.35
CA THR A 24 -5.83 -16.24 0.22
C THR A 24 -6.31 -17.30 1.22
N SER A 25 -5.44 -18.22 1.61
CA SER A 25 -5.80 -19.31 2.54
C SER A 25 -5.74 -18.88 4.01
N ASN A 26 -4.84 -17.96 4.36
CA ASN A 26 -4.53 -17.62 5.76
C ASN A 26 -4.72 -16.14 6.10
N GLY A 27 -4.83 -15.28 5.09
CA GLY A 27 -4.93 -13.84 5.24
C GLY A 27 -6.34 -13.32 5.06
N GLU A 28 -6.40 -12.01 4.95
CA GLU A 28 -7.62 -11.23 4.81
C GLU A 28 -7.55 -10.33 3.57
N GLN A 29 -8.72 -9.99 3.04
CA GLN A 29 -8.83 -9.05 1.93
C GLN A 29 -8.74 -7.62 2.45
N ILE A 30 -7.87 -6.84 1.82
CA ILE A 30 -7.65 -5.43 2.15
C ILE A 30 -7.61 -4.59 0.89
N LEU A 31 -7.75 -3.27 1.07
CA LEU A 31 -7.51 -2.30 0.00
C LEU A 31 -6.13 -1.69 0.17
N VAL A 32 -5.43 -1.57 -0.95
CA VAL A 32 -4.16 -0.86 -1.03
C VAL A 32 -4.33 0.32 -1.98
N PHE A 33 -3.93 1.48 -1.48
CA PHE A 33 -3.92 2.75 -2.18
C PHE A 33 -2.46 3.15 -2.37
N ALA A 34 -1.92 2.86 -3.55
CA ALA A 34 -0.61 3.32 -3.95
C ALA A 34 -0.74 4.77 -4.46
N ALA A 35 -0.19 5.72 -3.70
CA ALA A 35 -0.13 7.11 -4.12
C ALA A 35 0.97 7.31 -5.15
N TYR A 36 0.92 8.45 -5.83
CA TYR A 36 2.06 8.93 -6.61
C TYR A 36 3.16 9.44 -5.67
N HIS A 37 4.41 9.16 -6.02
CA HIS A 37 5.57 9.62 -5.25
C HIS A 37 6.45 10.55 -6.08
N PRO A 38 6.93 11.69 -5.51
CA PRO A 38 7.88 12.55 -6.18
C PRO A 38 9.16 11.77 -6.54
N GLY A 39 9.58 11.85 -7.81
CA GLY A 39 10.79 11.19 -8.31
C GLY A 39 10.58 9.76 -8.83
N ASP A 40 9.65 8.99 -8.27
CA ASP A 40 9.37 7.62 -8.72
C ASP A 40 8.42 7.59 -9.94
N ASP A 41 7.41 8.47 -9.96
CA ASP A 41 6.33 8.42 -10.95
C ASP A 41 6.37 9.55 -12.01
N GLY A 42 7.50 10.27 -12.09
CA GLY A 42 7.69 11.37 -13.05
C GLY A 42 6.99 12.68 -12.67
N GLU A 43 7.46 13.82 -13.19
CA GLU A 43 6.98 15.17 -12.84
C GLU A 43 5.66 15.58 -13.54
N GLY A 44 4.99 14.65 -14.24
CA GLY A 44 3.85 14.96 -15.12
C GLY A 44 2.46 14.77 -14.51
N GLU A 45 2.37 14.29 -13.27
CA GLU A 45 1.09 13.92 -12.67
C GLU A 45 0.34 15.13 -12.09
N GLU A 46 -0.98 15.15 -12.28
CA GLU A 46 -1.82 16.28 -11.87
C GLU A 46 -1.84 16.44 -10.35
N ARG A 47 -1.36 17.60 -9.89
CA ARG A 47 -1.44 18.01 -8.50
C ARG A 47 -2.86 18.42 -8.15
N CYS A 48 -3.22 18.25 -6.89
CA CYS A 48 -4.47 18.77 -6.36
C CYS A 48 -4.37 20.29 -6.20
N ASP A 49 -5.47 21.01 -6.35
CA ASP A 49 -5.53 22.47 -6.20
C ASP A 49 -5.14 22.94 -4.77
N CYS A 50 -5.15 22.04 -3.78
CA CYS A 50 -4.67 22.32 -2.42
C CYS A 50 -3.14 22.25 -2.28
N TYR A 51 -2.41 21.89 -3.33
CA TYR A 51 -0.96 21.84 -3.34
C TYR A 51 -0.40 23.25 -3.62
N ASP A 52 0.31 23.80 -2.64
CA ASP A 52 1.03 25.08 -2.76
C ASP A 52 2.54 24.80 -2.79
N ASP A 53 3.20 25.15 -3.90
CA ASP A 53 4.63 24.98 -4.11
C ASP A 53 5.45 26.22 -3.72
N ILE A 54 4.80 27.36 -3.45
CA ILE A 54 5.44 28.67 -3.25
C ILE A 54 5.49 29.07 -1.77
N TYR A 55 4.38 28.91 -1.04
CA TYR A 55 4.30 29.28 0.37
C TYR A 55 4.27 28.03 1.24
N LYS A 56 5.36 27.77 1.97
CA LYS A 56 5.50 26.66 2.96
C LYS A 56 4.59 26.83 4.19
N GLU A 57 3.44 27.49 4.05
CA GLU A 57 2.46 27.61 5.13
C GLU A 57 1.72 26.28 5.26
N LYS A 58 1.62 25.80 6.51
CA LYS A 58 1.09 24.48 6.88
C LYS A 58 -0.17 24.17 6.08
N PRO A 59 -0.22 23.07 5.31
CA PRO A 59 -1.13 23.14 4.20
C PRO A 59 -2.53 22.81 4.63
N SER A 60 -3.46 23.46 3.94
CA SER A 60 -4.84 23.06 3.76
C SER A 60 -5.02 21.62 3.24
N TYR A 61 -3.94 20.83 3.07
CA TYR A 61 -3.99 19.40 2.78
C TYR A 61 -4.60 18.58 3.93
N GLU A 62 -4.51 19.05 5.19
CA GLU A 62 -5.10 18.39 6.38
C GLU A 62 -6.63 18.57 6.36
N GLY A 63 -7.28 18.03 5.34
CA GLY A 63 -8.72 18.18 5.16
C GLY A 63 -9.20 18.07 3.73
N CYS A 64 -8.28 18.15 2.75
CA CYS A 64 -8.65 18.14 1.33
C CYS A 64 -9.31 16.80 0.95
N ILE A 65 -10.60 16.89 0.62
CA ILE A 65 -11.45 15.75 0.24
C ILE A 65 -11.08 15.25 -1.16
N ASN A 66 -10.45 16.09 -1.98
CA ASN A 66 -10.11 15.73 -3.35
C ASN A 66 -8.85 14.88 -3.44
N CYS A 67 -7.82 15.17 -2.62
CA CYS A 67 -6.55 14.44 -2.65
C CYS A 67 -6.35 13.48 -1.47
N TYR A 68 -7.21 13.53 -0.45
CA TYR A 68 -7.09 12.68 0.75
C TYR A 68 -5.71 12.78 1.43
N ALA A 69 -5.12 13.98 1.44
CA ALA A 69 -3.77 14.28 1.94
C ALA A 69 -2.59 13.69 1.13
N THR A 70 -2.82 13.17 -0.08
CA THR A 70 -1.73 12.72 -0.97
C THR A 70 -1.05 13.86 -1.73
N THR A 71 -1.66 15.05 -1.81
CA THR A 71 -1.28 16.18 -2.69
C THR A 71 -1.43 15.96 -4.19
N TYR A 72 -1.76 14.74 -4.61
CA TYR A 72 -2.07 14.38 -5.99
C TYR A 72 -3.59 14.32 -6.18
N ARG A 73 -4.06 14.55 -7.41
CA ARG A 73 -5.49 14.54 -7.70
C ARG A 73 -6.12 13.14 -7.58
N ASP A 74 -5.35 12.08 -7.82
CA ASP A 74 -5.80 10.69 -7.71
C ASP A 74 -4.67 9.79 -7.18
N PHE A 75 -5.01 8.53 -6.91
CA PHE A 75 -4.08 7.47 -6.59
C PHE A 75 -3.56 6.81 -7.86
N ARG A 76 -2.28 6.40 -7.84
CA ARG A 76 -1.66 5.67 -8.95
C ARG A 76 -2.36 4.34 -9.18
N GLU A 77 -2.58 3.59 -8.10
CA GLU A 77 -3.33 2.33 -8.16
C GLU A 77 -4.14 2.13 -6.88
N ILE A 78 -5.40 1.72 -7.05
CA ILE A 78 -6.25 1.26 -5.96
C ILE A 78 -6.67 -0.17 -6.26
N LYS A 79 -6.29 -1.10 -5.40
CA LYS A 79 -6.54 -2.53 -5.62
C LYS A 79 -6.97 -3.24 -4.35
N ARG A 80 -7.86 -4.21 -4.53
CA ARG A 80 -8.11 -5.24 -3.53
C ARG A 80 -7.04 -6.31 -3.63
N CYS A 81 -6.37 -6.57 -2.51
CA CYS A 81 -5.31 -7.57 -2.40
C CYS A 81 -5.46 -8.36 -1.11
N TRP A 82 -4.71 -9.44 -1.01
CA TRP A 82 -4.62 -10.23 0.22
C TRP A 82 -3.41 -9.82 1.04
N GLY A 83 -3.62 -9.79 2.36
CA GLY A 83 -2.55 -9.53 3.31
C GLY A 83 -2.77 -10.25 4.63
N ILE A 84 -1.68 -10.40 5.38
CA ILE A 84 -1.71 -10.92 6.75
C ILE A 84 -1.18 -9.82 7.66
N PHE A 85 -1.99 -9.45 8.65
CA PHE A 85 -1.59 -8.54 9.71
C PHE A 85 -1.04 -9.34 10.88
N THR A 86 0.02 -8.81 11.47
CA THR A 86 0.56 -9.26 12.75
C THR A 86 0.33 -8.12 13.73
N ASP A 87 -0.63 -8.32 14.63
CA ASP A 87 -1.02 -7.35 15.67
C ASP A 87 -0.03 -7.36 16.86
N THR A 88 0.90 -8.31 16.86
CA THR A 88 2.01 -8.36 17.82
C THR A 88 3.24 -7.65 17.23
N GLU A 89 3.63 -6.52 17.84
CA GLU A 89 4.98 -5.99 17.67
C GLU A 89 5.98 -7.07 18.15
N TYR A 90 6.73 -7.69 17.24
CA TYR A 90 8.07 -8.12 17.63
C TYR A 90 8.85 -6.82 17.86
N ASP A 91 8.90 -6.42 19.12
CA ASP A 91 9.67 -5.32 19.68
C ASP A 91 11.17 -5.58 19.42
N ASP A 92 11.63 -5.28 18.21
CA ASP A 92 13.04 -5.39 17.83
C ASP A 92 13.89 -4.25 18.41
N ASP A 93 13.29 -3.33 19.20
CA ASP A 93 14.05 -2.29 19.91
C ASP A 93 13.75 -2.31 21.41
N TYR A 94 14.63 -3.01 22.13
CA TYR A 94 14.91 -2.89 23.56
C TYR A 94 15.11 -1.42 24.04
N GLN A 95 15.12 -0.44 23.12
CA GLN A 95 15.20 1.00 23.38
C GLN A 95 13.85 1.67 23.69
N SER A 96 12.73 1.17 23.18
CA SER A 96 11.39 1.74 23.39
C SER A 96 10.93 1.68 24.85
N LYS A 97 11.41 0.69 25.61
CA LYS A 97 11.07 0.48 27.04
C LYS A 97 11.71 1.46 28.01
N LYS A 98 12.75 2.22 27.63
CA LYS A 98 13.44 3.16 28.54
C LYS A 98 12.91 4.60 28.47
N ASN A 99 12.36 4.99 27.33
CA ASN A 99 11.83 6.33 27.13
C ASN A 99 10.34 6.15 26.85
N GLY A 100 9.46 6.48 27.79
CA GLY A 100 8.01 6.25 27.74
C GLY A 100 7.27 6.97 26.60
N PHE A 101 7.63 6.66 25.36
CA PHE A 101 6.97 7.12 24.15
C PHE A 101 5.80 6.19 23.86
N TYR A 102 4.60 6.76 23.85
CA TYR A 102 3.39 6.09 23.38
C TYR A 102 3.50 5.86 21.88
N THR A 103 3.65 4.61 21.45
CA THR A 103 3.60 4.24 20.03
C THR A 103 2.12 4.15 19.61
N LYS A 104 1.72 4.92 18.60
CA LYS A 104 0.43 4.73 17.93
C LYS A 104 0.36 3.29 17.39
N ASP A 105 -0.80 2.64 17.48
CA ASP A 105 -1.08 1.26 17.04
C ASP A 105 -0.34 0.89 15.73
N ARG A 106 0.84 0.27 15.91
CA ARG A 106 1.76 -0.10 14.85
C ARG A 106 1.70 -1.61 14.67
N ARG A 107 1.50 -2.02 13.43
CA ARG A 107 1.31 -3.43 13.05
C ARG A 107 2.24 -3.76 11.91
N LYS A 108 2.55 -5.03 11.71
CA LYS A 108 3.29 -5.46 10.53
C LYS A 108 2.36 -6.21 9.60
N VAL A 109 2.44 -5.90 8.31
CA VAL A 109 1.62 -6.52 7.26
C VAL A 109 2.52 -7.15 6.20
N GLN A 110 2.15 -8.35 5.78
CA GLN A 110 2.70 -9.00 4.60
C GLN A 110 1.62 -9.04 3.50
N LEU A 111 2.03 -8.73 2.28
CA LEU A 111 1.15 -8.46 1.14
C LEU A 111 1.64 -9.19 -0.10
N GLU A 112 0.73 -9.29 -1.06
CA GLU A 112 1.03 -9.65 -2.44
C GLU A 112 2.13 -8.77 -3.06
N GLY A 113 2.82 -9.31 -4.09
CA GLY A 113 3.84 -8.58 -4.83
C GLY A 113 3.32 -7.37 -5.63
N LYS A 114 2.00 -7.24 -5.79
CA LYS A 114 1.30 -6.11 -6.43
C LYS A 114 0.02 -5.77 -5.65
N PRO A 115 -0.49 -4.52 -5.67
CA PRO A 115 0.15 -3.34 -6.26
C PRO A 115 1.44 -2.99 -5.51
N PHE A 116 2.33 -2.25 -6.15
CA PHE A 116 3.57 -1.86 -5.50
C PHE A 116 3.31 -0.71 -4.54
N ILE A 117 3.71 -0.92 -3.30
CA ILE A 117 3.58 0.08 -2.24
C ILE A 117 4.92 0.69 -1.91
N ASN A 118 4.89 1.98 -1.59
CA ASN A 118 5.98 2.78 -1.07
C ASN A 118 5.64 3.23 0.36
N SER A 119 6.54 3.98 0.98
CA SER A 119 6.25 4.68 2.24
C SER A 119 5.23 5.78 2.01
N ASN A 120 4.37 6.04 2.98
CA ASN A 120 3.24 7.00 2.90
C ASN A 120 2.10 6.62 1.95
N ASP A 121 2.03 5.35 1.54
CA ASP A 121 0.83 4.78 0.92
C ASP A 121 -0.19 4.38 1.98
N TYR A 122 -1.44 4.14 1.58
CA TYR A 122 -2.49 3.74 2.52
C TYR A 122 -2.91 2.29 2.33
N ILE A 123 -3.16 1.64 3.47
CA ILE A 123 -3.76 0.31 3.54
C ILE A 123 -5.03 0.43 4.36
N VAL A 124 -6.14 -0.06 3.81
CA VAL A 124 -7.43 -0.06 4.49
C VAL A 124 -7.80 -1.49 4.81
N ARG A 125 -7.90 -1.78 6.11
CA ARG A 125 -8.35 -3.06 6.63
C ARG A 125 -9.87 -3.06 6.64
N VAL A 126 -10.48 -4.03 5.98
CA VAL A 126 -11.93 -4.13 5.80
C VAL A 126 -12.42 -5.30 6.62
N SER A 127 -13.41 -5.07 7.48
CA SER A 127 -13.96 -6.12 8.35
C SER A 127 -15.00 -6.98 7.65
N TYR A 128 -15.78 -6.40 6.73
CA TYR A 128 -16.81 -7.10 5.97
C TYR A 128 -16.86 -6.66 4.51
N TRP A 129 -17.12 -7.61 3.63
CA TRP A 129 -17.18 -7.43 2.18
C TRP A 129 -18.52 -7.92 1.60
N ASP A 130 -19.03 -7.21 0.60
CA ASP A 130 -20.09 -7.65 -0.31
C ASP A 130 -19.50 -7.76 -1.73
N ASP A 131 -19.12 -8.96 -2.11
CA ASP A 131 -18.28 -9.27 -3.27
C ASP A 131 -17.05 -8.34 -3.36
N LYS A 132 -17.12 -7.25 -4.12
CA LYS A 132 -16.02 -6.28 -4.35
C LYS A 132 -16.18 -4.95 -3.61
N THR A 133 -17.25 -4.80 -2.84
CA THR A 133 -17.58 -3.58 -2.11
C THR A 133 -17.34 -3.80 -0.62
N PRO A 134 -16.52 -2.98 0.05
CA PRO A 134 -16.43 -2.99 1.50
C PRO A 134 -17.79 -2.66 2.13
N LEU A 135 -18.25 -3.46 3.09
CA LEU A 135 -19.43 -3.14 3.92
C LEU A 135 -19.05 -2.40 5.20
N ASN A 136 -17.86 -2.67 5.73
CA ASN A 136 -17.36 -2.01 6.92
C ASN A 136 -15.83 -1.95 6.93
N VAL A 137 -15.29 -0.81 7.33
CA VAL A 137 -13.85 -0.55 7.41
C VAL A 137 -13.43 -0.60 8.88
N GLU A 138 -12.43 -1.41 9.20
CA GLU A 138 -11.86 -1.49 10.56
C GLU A 138 -10.96 -0.28 10.85
N GLY A 139 -10.15 0.10 9.87
CA GLY A 139 -9.18 1.17 10.02
C GLY A 139 -8.43 1.49 8.75
N VAL A 140 -7.97 2.73 8.68
CA VAL A 140 -7.03 3.21 7.66
C VAL A 140 -5.65 3.29 8.28
N TYR A 141 -4.67 2.74 7.58
CA TYR A 141 -3.29 2.68 8.01
C TYR A 141 -2.38 3.34 6.97
N ILE A 142 -1.31 3.97 7.43
CA ILE A 142 -0.23 4.49 6.59
C ILE A 142 0.97 3.55 6.61
N THR A 143 1.57 3.31 5.45
CA THR A 143 2.76 2.47 5.31
C THR A 143 4.02 3.24 5.70
N ASP A 144 4.91 2.58 6.42
CA ASP A 144 6.25 3.06 6.71
C ASP A 144 7.23 2.47 5.66
N LYS A 145 8.44 2.09 6.06
CA LYS A 145 9.44 1.48 5.19
C LYS A 145 8.99 0.11 4.64
N VAL A 146 8.76 0.06 3.33
CA VAL A 146 8.40 -1.17 2.61
C VAL A 146 9.64 -1.99 2.26
N LYS A 147 9.62 -3.28 2.63
CA LYS A 147 10.56 -4.29 2.16
C LYS A 147 9.91 -5.12 1.06
N ARG A 148 10.52 -5.13 -0.13
CA ARG A 148 10.07 -5.96 -1.25
C ARG A 148 10.88 -7.25 -1.30
N GLU A 149 10.18 -8.36 -1.47
CA GLU A 149 10.78 -9.68 -1.63
C GLU A 149 10.77 -10.03 -3.11
N SER A 150 11.95 -10.16 -3.70
CA SER A 150 12.14 -10.51 -5.11
C SER A 150 12.83 -11.85 -5.25
N LEU A 151 12.40 -12.63 -6.23
CA LEU A 151 13.01 -13.93 -6.53
C LEU A 151 13.94 -13.77 -7.73
N ARG A 152 15.22 -14.15 -7.56
CA ARG A 152 16.13 -14.25 -8.69
C ARG A 152 15.93 -15.60 -9.37
N THR A 153 15.73 -15.57 -10.67
CA THR A 153 15.74 -16.78 -11.49
C THR A 153 17.03 -16.78 -12.33
N GLY A 154 17.66 -17.94 -12.51
CA GLY A 154 18.92 -18.05 -13.26
C GLY A 154 18.83 -17.65 -14.75
N GLN A 155 17.63 -17.32 -15.24
CA GLN A 155 17.38 -16.89 -16.61
C GLN A 155 17.75 -15.42 -16.87
N ARG A 156 17.95 -14.59 -15.84
CA ARG A 156 18.37 -13.18 -15.98
C ARG A 156 19.51 -12.82 -15.04
N TYR A 157 20.38 -11.94 -15.51
CA TYR A 157 21.40 -11.30 -14.69
C TYR A 157 20.77 -10.09 -13.99
N SER A 158 20.88 -10.04 -12.67
CA SER A 158 20.22 -9.06 -11.77
C SER A 158 18.74 -9.34 -11.45
N GLN A 159 18.23 -8.63 -10.44
CA GLN A 159 16.83 -8.54 -10.08
C GLN A 159 16.32 -7.14 -10.43
N ALA A 160 15.11 -7.06 -10.96
CA ALA A 160 14.44 -5.81 -11.26
C ALA A 160 13.10 -5.71 -10.52
N TYR A 161 12.45 -4.55 -10.64
CA TYR A 161 11.15 -4.29 -10.03
C TYR A 161 10.07 -5.31 -10.40
N TYR A 162 10.14 -5.88 -11.62
CA TYR A 162 9.19 -6.90 -12.08
C TYR A 162 9.44 -8.31 -11.49
N ASP A 163 10.47 -8.52 -10.67
CA ASP A 163 10.77 -9.82 -10.03
C ASP A 163 10.23 -9.93 -8.60
N VAL A 164 9.51 -8.90 -8.12
CA VAL A 164 8.93 -8.86 -6.76
C VAL A 164 7.79 -9.87 -6.63
N VAL A 165 7.88 -10.79 -5.69
CA VAL A 165 6.91 -11.85 -5.43
C VAL A 165 6.00 -11.53 -4.24
N GLY A 166 6.49 -10.74 -3.29
CA GLY A 166 5.77 -10.33 -2.08
C GLY A 166 6.32 -9.03 -1.51
N GLN A 167 5.59 -8.43 -0.58
CA GLN A 167 5.99 -7.19 0.08
C GLN A 167 5.64 -7.26 1.57
N ALA A 168 6.44 -6.63 2.41
CA ALA A 168 6.17 -6.50 3.83
C ALA A 168 6.47 -5.09 4.31
N THR A 169 5.65 -4.57 5.21
CA THR A 169 5.86 -3.24 5.79
C THR A 169 5.30 -3.17 7.21
N THR A 170 5.73 -2.17 7.96
CA THR A 170 5.02 -1.77 9.18
C THR A 170 4.01 -0.68 8.82
N VAL A 171 2.84 -0.76 9.43
CA VAL A 171 1.76 0.18 9.22
C VAL A 171 1.37 0.82 10.53
N THR A 172 0.95 2.08 10.49
CA THR A 172 0.46 2.81 11.66
C THR A 172 -0.98 3.23 11.41
N ARG A 173 -1.88 2.99 12.36
CA ARG A 173 -3.28 3.42 12.24
C ARG A 173 -3.38 4.94 12.23
N LEU A 174 -4.14 5.48 11.29
CA LEU A 174 -4.45 6.90 11.20
C LEU A 174 -5.63 7.25 12.11
N ASP A 175 -5.60 8.49 12.61
CA ASP A 175 -6.72 9.10 13.34
C ASP A 175 -7.96 9.16 12.44
N GLU A 176 -9.14 8.89 12.99
CA GLU A 176 -10.42 8.92 12.28
C GLU A 176 -10.74 10.30 11.67
N LYS A 177 -10.09 11.36 12.16
CA LYS A 177 -10.16 12.72 11.58
C LYS A 177 -9.37 12.86 10.27
N HIS A 178 -8.54 11.89 9.92
CA HIS A 178 -7.71 11.96 8.71
C HIS A 178 -8.57 12.02 7.44
N PRO A 179 -8.22 12.83 6.43
CA PRO A 179 -9.04 13.01 5.21
C PRO A 179 -9.37 11.69 4.49
N MET A 180 -8.49 10.70 4.58
CA MET A 180 -8.70 9.38 3.97
C MET A 180 -9.97 8.66 4.45
N TYR A 181 -10.44 8.92 5.68
CA TYR A 181 -11.72 8.37 6.16
C TYR A 181 -12.95 8.95 5.43
N LYS A 182 -12.79 10.04 4.67
CA LYS A 182 -13.85 10.61 3.83
C LYS A 182 -13.94 9.95 2.45
N TYR A 183 -12.99 9.09 2.09
CA TYR A 183 -13.03 8.36 0.83
C TYR A 183 -14.28 7.45 0.80
N PRO A 184 -15.01 7.36 -0.32
CA PRO A 184 -16.27 6.62 -0.41
C PRO A 184 -16.05 5.10 -0.49
N PHE A 185 -15.42 4.48 0.52
CA PHE A 185 -15.09 3.05 0.52
C PHE A 185 -16.33 2.18 0.35
N LEU A 186 -17.42 2.50 1.05
CA LEU A 186 -18.59 1.64 1.18
C LEU A 186 -19.50 1.65 -0.07
N THR A 187 -19.26 2.57 -0.99
CA THR A 187 -20.03 2.71 -2.24
C THR A 187 -19.19 2.44 -3.48
N THR A 188 -17.92 2.07 -3.31
CA THR A 188 -16.97 1.88 -4.40
C THR A 188 -16.64 0.39 -4.56
N GLN A 189 -16.75 -0.10 -5.80
CA GLN A 189 -16.26 -1.43 -6.15
C GLN A 189 -14.78 -1.38 -6.50
N PHE A 190 -13.99 -2.26 -5.88
CA PHE A 190 -12.54 -2.31 -6.11
C PHE A 190 -12.15 -3.48 -6.99
N LYS A 191 -11.15 -3.26 -7.84
CA LYS A 191 -10.60 -4.30 -8.72
C LYS A 191 -9.57 -5.13 -7.96
N ASP A 192 -9.59 -6.43 -8.20
CA ASP A 192 -8.55 -7.36 -7.72
C ASP A 192 -7.19 -7.08 -8.35
N VAL A 193 -6.15 -7.48 -7.64
CA VAL A 193 -4.80 -7.60 -8.19
C VAL A 193 -4.80 -8.64 -9.32
N SER A 194 -4.31 -8.20 -10.47
CA SER A 194 -4.10 -9.05 -11.64
C SER A 194 -2.61 -9.15 -11.97
N TYR A 195 -2.10 -10.38 -12.02
CA TYR A 195 -0.81 -10.71 -12.60
C TYR A 195 -1.06 -11.06 -14.07
N LYS A 196 -0.88 -10.09 -14.97
CA LYS A 196 -0.83 -10.35 -16.41
C LYS A 196 0.59 -10.79 -16.77
#